data_AF-A0A4Q6C2A0-F1
#
_entry.id   AF-A0A4Q6C2A0-F1
#
_cell.length_a   1.000
_cell.length_b   1.000
_cell.length_c   1.000
_cell.angle_alpha   90.00
_cell.angle_beta   90.00
_cell.angle_gamma   90.00
#
_symmetry.space_group_name_H-M   'P 1'
#
loop_
_entity.id
_entity.type
_entity.pdbx_description
1 polymer ?
#
loop_
_entity_poly.entity_id
_entity_poly.type
_entity_poly.pdbx_seq_one_letter_code
_entity_poly.pdbx_strand_id
1 'polypeptide(L)'
;MGRVIWGNALAGKGDCATAVTIWQPLLNLKNASFLQSDVAVRSGLCFEQLGQADNAMEMYRKASAASPESAAATTAKGLLRALEFKGAPAATAAAPAAAAAASSTTQPAAETTK
;
A
#
# COMPACT_ATOMS: atom_id res chain seq x y z
N MET A 1 -18.15 0.75 4.85
CA MET A 1 -17.39 0.17 5.97
C MET A 1 -17.72 -1.30 6.27
N GLY A 2 -18.93 -1.81 5.99
CA GLY A 2 -19.29 -3.20 6.32
C GLY A 2 -18.37 -4.30 5.74
N ARG A 3 -17.86 -4.13 4.51
CA ARG A 3 -16.95 -5.10 3.87
C ARG A 3 -15.58 -5.20 4.57
N VAL A 4 -15.06 -4.09 5.11
CA VAL A 4 -13.79 -4.09 5.86
C VAL A 4 -13.93 -4.90 7.14
N ILE A 5 -14.99 -4.63 7.92
CA ILE A 5 -15.27 -5.31 9.18
C ILE A 5 -15.55 -6.80 8.95
N TRP A 6 -16.28 -7.14 7.90
CA TRP A 6 -16.55 -8.53 7.57
C TRP A 6 -15.29 -9.29 7.16
N GLY A 7 -14.46 -8.72 6.28
CA GLY A 7 -13.17 -9.31 5.96
C GLY A 7 -12.27 -9.47 7.19
N ASN A 8 -12.27 -8.49 8.11
CA ASN A 8 -11.53 -8.58 9.38
C ASN A 8 -12.01 -9.75 10.23
N ALA A 9 -13.32 -9.95 10.32
CA ALA A 9 -13.90 -11.06 11.06
C ALA A 9 -13.52 -12.43 10.45
N LEU A 10 -13.47 -12.52 9.12
CA LEU A 10 -13.04 -13.73 8.41
C LEU A 10 -11.55 -14.02 8.62
N ALA A 11 -10.70 -13.01 8.48
CA ALA A 11 -9.27 -13.13 8.74
C ALA A 11 -8.99 -13.53 10.20
N GLY A 12 -9.74 -12.97 11.16
CA GLY A 12 -9.66 -13.37 12.57
C GLY A 12 -10.10 -14.81 12.85
N LYS A 13 -10.93 -15.39 11.98
CA LYS A 13 -11.28 -16.82 12.01
C LYS A 13 -10.26 -17.72 11.29
N GLY A 14 -9.22 -17.15 10.69
CA GLY A 14 -8.23 -17.86 9.88
C GLY A 14 -8.64 -18.07 8.42
N ASP A 15 -9.82 -17.57 8.02
CA ASP A 15 -10.30 -17.65 6.63
C ASP A 15 -9.71 -16.49 5.80
N CYS A 16 -8.40 -16.54 5.66
CA CYS A 16 -7.60 -15.52 4.96
C CYS A 16 -7.95 -15.46 3.46
N ALA A 17 -8.27 -16.59 2.83
CA ALA A 17 -8.62 -16.66 1.42
C ALA A 17 -9.92 -15.88 1.15
N THR A 18 -10.97 -16.14 1.92
CA THR A 18 -12.26 -15.44 1.76
C THR A 18 -12.13 -13.97 2.15
N ALA A 19 -11.38 -13.64 3.19
CA ALA A 19 -11.14 -12.26 3.62
C ALA A 19 -10.56 -11.40 2.49
N VAL A 20 -9.53 -11.91 1.79
CA VAL A 20 -8.91 -11.22 0.64
C VAL A 20 -9.92 -10.99 -0.49
N THR A 21 -10.79 -11.94 -0.79
CA THR A 21 -11.85 -11.78 -1.81
C THR A 21 -12.83 -10.67 -1.45
N ILE A 22 -13.24 -10.57 -0.18
CA ILE A 22 -14.14 -9.50 0.30
C ILE A 22 -13.48 -8.11 0.19
N TRP A 23 -12.16 -8.06 0.38
CA TRP A 23 -11.36 -6.84 0.34
C TRP A 23 -10.95 -6.40 -1.07
N GLN A 24 -10.82 -7.33 -2.01
CA GLN A 24 -10.44 -7.04 -3.40
C GLN A 24 -11.19 -5.86 -4.05
N PRO A 25 -12.54 -5.76 -3.97
CA PRO A 25 -13.24 -4.62 -4.56
C PRO A 25 -12.88 -3.28 -3.88
N LEU A 26 -12.50 -3.29 -2.60
CA LEU A 26 -12.11 -2.08 -1.88
C LEU A 26 -10.77 -1.55 -2.36
N LEU A 27 -9.85 -2.44 -2.75
CA LEU A 27 -8.57 -2.09 -3.34
C LEU A 27 -8.71 -1.39 -4.70
N ASN A 28 -9.85 -1.54 -5.37
CA ASN A 28 -10.13 -0.91 -6.67
C ASN A 28 -10.90 0.41 -6.57
N LEU A 29 -11.31 0.84 -5.36
CA LEU A 29 -12.08 2.07 -5.17
C LEU A 29 -11.18 3.32 -5.24
N LYS A 30 -11.15 3.99 -6.41
CA LYS A 30 -10.34 5.20 -6.64
C LYS A 30 -10.53 6.32 -5.61
N ASN A 31 -11.70 6.43 -5.00
CA ASN A 31 -12.04 7.52 -4.10
C ASN A 31 -11.84 7.14 -2.62
N ALA A 32 -11.17 6.02 -2.35
CA ALA A 32 -11.03 5.46 -1.01
C ALA A 32 -9.57 5.07 -0.69
N SER A 33 -8.60 5.86 -1.14
CA SER A 33 -7.15 5.58 -0.98
C SER A 33 -6.74 5.32 0.48
N PHE A 34 -7.36 6.04 1.42
CA PHE A 34 -7.17 5.82 2.87
C PHE A 34 -7.56 4.39 3.30
N LEU A 35 -8.65 3.84 2.76
CA LEU A 35 -9.08 2.47 3.06
C LEU A 35 -8.22 1.45 2.30
N GLN A 36 -7.77 1.79 1.10
CA GLN A 36 -6.93 0.91 0.29
C GLN A 36 -5.64 0.54 1.03
N SER A 37 -4.98 1.49 1.70
CA SER A 37 -3.76 1.19 2.48
C SER A 37 -4.01 0.21 3.62
N ASP A 38 -5.05 0.42 4.43
CA ASP A 38 -5.38 -0.47 5.55
C ASP A 38 -5.78 -1.87 5.06
N VAL A 39 -6.64 -1.93 4.04
CA VAL A 39 -7.11 -3.19 3.45
C VAL A 39 -5.96 -3.94 2.77
N ALA A 40 -5.05 -3.24 2.10
CA ALA A 40 -3.89 -3.85 1.46
C ALA A 40 -2.92 -4.44 2.49
N VAL A 41 -2.65 -3.75 3.61
CA VAL A 41 -1.84 -4.33 4.71
C VAL A 41 -2.47 -5.62 5.24
N ARG A 42 -3.78 -5.60 5.50
CA ARG A 42 -4.49 -6.78 6.01
C ARG A 42 -4.50 -7.93 5.02
N SER A 43 -4.66 -7.63 3.74
CA SER A 43 -4.57 -8.62 2.66
C SER A 43 -3.17 -9.22 2.59
N GLY A 44 -2.12 -8.40 2.74
CA GLY A 44 -0.73 -8.85 2.81
C GLY A 44 -0.49 -9.81 3.96
N LEU A 45 -0.97 -9.48 5.17
CA LEU A 45 -0.87 -10.36 6.34
C LEU A 45 -1.60 -11.70 6.13
N CYS A 46 -2.74 -11.68 5.46
CA CYS A 46 -3.47 -12.89 5.08
C CYS A 46 -2.67 -13.74 4.09
N PHE A 47 -2.04 -13.12 3.09
CA PHE A 47 -1.17 -13.82 2.14
C PHE A 47 0.06 -14.45 2.82
N GLU A 48 0.65 -13.77 3.82
CA GLU A 48 1.73 -14.37 4.62
C GLU A 48 1.25 -15.62 5.37
N GLN A 49 0.05 -15.59 5.96
CA GLN A 49 -0.53 -16.77 6.63
C GLN A 49 -0.82 -17.93 5.65
N LEU A 50 -1.15 -17.60 4.39
CA LEU A 50 -1.34 -18.58 3.34
C LEU A 50 -0.01 -19.07 2.72
N GLY A 51 1.14 -18.56 3.18
CA GLY A 51 2.46 -18.90 2.63
C GLY A 51 2.78 -18.25 1.28
N GLN A 52 1.99 -17.27 0.84
CA GLN A 52 2.13 -16.59 -0.43
C GLN A 52 2.90 -15.26 -0.27
N ALA A 53 4.19 -15.37 0.04
CA ALA A 53 5.03 -14.20 0.33
C ALA A 53 5.09 -13.18 -0.83
N ASP A 54 5.11 -13.64 -2.09
CA ASP A 54 5.12 -12.76 -3.26
C ASP A 54 3.87 -11.86 -3.34
N ASN A 55 2.69 -12.46 -3.13
CA ASN A 55 1.42 -11.73 -3.11
C ASN A 55 1.38 -10.75 -1.92
N ALA A 56 1.93 -11.15 -0.76
CA ALA A 56 2.02 -10.27 0.39
C ALA A 56 2.88 -9.03 0.11
N MET A 57 4.04 -9.21 -0.52
CA MET A 57 4.90 -8.09 -0.92
C MET A 57 4.19 -7.14 -1.89
N GLU A 58 3.45 -7.66 -2.87
CA GLU A 58 2.66 -6.83 -3.78
C GLU A 58 1.62 -5.99 -3.03
N MET A 59 0.92 -6.58 -2.07
CA MET A 59 -0.07 -5.86 -1.28
C MET A 59 0.56 -4.77 -0.42
N TYR A 60 1.71 -5.03 0.22
CA TYR A 60 2.43 -4.01 0.99
C TYR A 60 2.94 -2.86 0.12
N ARG A 61 3.41 -3.15 -1.10
CA ARG A 61 3.78 -2.11 -2.06
C ARG A 61 2.58 -1.23 -2.41
N LYS A 62 1.43 -1.84 -2.75
CA LYS A 62 0.18 -1.10 -3.02
C LYS A 62 -0.25 -0.25 -1.81
N ALA A 63 -0.16 -0.79 -0.60
CA ALA A 63 -0.50 -0.06 0.62
C ALA A 63 0.36 1.20 0.80
N SER A 64 1.66 1.07 0.57
CA SER A 64 2.62 2.17 0.70
C SER A 64 2.47 3.24 -0.38
N ALA A 65 2.00 2.86 -1.57
CA ALA A 65 1.78 3.76 -2.70
C ALA A 65 0.42 4.49 -2.62
N ALA A 66 -0.62 3.84 -2.09
CA ALA A 66 -1.96 4.42 -2.04
C ALA A 66 -2.10 5.60 -1.07
N SER A 67 -1.41 5.58 0.07
CA SER A 67 -1.41 6.69 1.04
C SER A 67 -0.08 6.72 1.80
N PRO A 68 0.99 7.30 1.22
CA PRO A 68 2.34 7.24 1.75
C PRO A 68 2.52 7.82 3.15
N GLU A 69 1.63 8.74 3.54
CA GLU A 69 1.61 9.42 4.85
C GLU A 69 0.77 8.69 5.90
N SER A 70 0.09 7.60 5.53
CA SER A 70 -0.73 6.84 6.47
C SER A 70 0.10 5.93 7.39
N ALA A 71 -0.38 5.71 8.61
CA ALA A 71 0.21 4.73 9.52
C ALA A 71 0.26 3.32 8.90
N ALA A 72 -0.74 2.98 8.08
CA ALA A 72 -0.79 1.73 7.32
C ALA A 72 0.37 1.63 6.31
N ALA A 73 0.71 2.71 5.61
CA ALA A 73 1.85 2.72 4.70
C ALA A 73 3.20 2.56 5.41
N THR A 74 3.38 3.22 6.56
CA THR A 74 4.60 3.02 7.38
C THR A 74 4.72 1.57 7.85
N THR A 75 3.60 0.98 8.29
CA THR A 75 3.54 -0.43 8.68
C THR A 75 3.85 -1.34 7.50
N ALA A 76 3.28 -1.08 6.33
CA ALA A 76 3.50 -1.84 5.10
C ALA A 76 4.98 -1.85 4.69
N LYS A 77 5.66 -0.71 4.77
CA LYS A 77 7.11 -0.61 4.48
C LYS A 77 7.94 -1.47 5.44
N GLY A 78 7.60 -1.47 6.73
CA GLY A 78 8.26 -2.31 7.73
C GLY A 78 8.08 -3.80 7.46
N LEU A 79 6.84 -4.22 7.15
CA LEU A 79 6.51 -5.60 6.82
C LEU A 79 7.16 -6.05 5.51
N LEU A 80 7.15 -5.21 4.48
CA LEU A 80 7.83 -5.46 3.22
C LEU A 80 9.33 -5.72 3.44
N ARG A 81 10.00 -4.86 4.22
CA ARG A 81 11.42 -5.02 4.54
C ARG A 81 11.69 -6.31 5.33
N ALA A 82 10.79 -6.66 6.26
CA ALA A 82 10.90 -7.90 7.03
C ALA A 82 10.76 -9.14 6.14
N LEU A 83 9.85 -9.11 5.16
CA LEU A 83 9.69 -10.16 4.16
C LEU A 83 10.89 -10.26 3.22
N GLU A 84 11.40 -9.13 2.73
CA GLU A 84 12.61 -9.08 1.90
C GLU A 84 13.82 -9.66 2.62
N PHE A 85 13.94 -9.40 3.92
CA PHE A 85 15.00 -9.98 4.75
C PHE A 85 14.82 -11.49 4.97
N LYS A 86 13.57 -11.95 5.14
CA LYS A 86 13.24 -13.38 5.25
C LYS A 86 13.40 -14.15 3.93
N GLY A 87 13.41 -13.48 2.78
CA GLY A 87 13.29 -14.12 1.47
C GLY A 87 14.19 -13.61 0.33
N ALA A 88 15.31 -12.94 0.56
CA ALA A 88 16.07 -12.28 -0.52
C ALA A 88 16.51 -13.21 -1.68
N PRO A 89 16.49 -12.75 -2.96
CA PRO A 89 16.41 -11.35 -3.39
C PRO A 89 15.19 -11.01 -4.28
N ALA A 90 14.37 -10.04 -3.84
CA ALA A 90 13.55 -9.19 -4.72
C ALA A 90 14.17 -7.78 -4.84
N ALA A 91 15.50 -7.73 -4.93
CA ALA A 91 16.32 -6.50 -4.88
C ALA A 91 16.26 -5.62 -6.15
N THR A 92 15.25 -5.72 -7.01
CA THR A 92 15.27 -5.03 -8.32
C THR A 92 14.03 -4.21 -8.69
N ALA A 93 13.04 -4.00 -7.81
CA ALA A 93 11.90 -3.17 -8.21
C ALA A 93 11.45 -2.17 -7.13
N ALA A 94 12.12 -1.02 -7.22
CA ALA A 94 11.52 0.31 -7.18
C ALA A 94 11.04 0.85 -5.82
N ALA A 95 11.99 1.47 -5.12
CA ALA A 95 11.80 2.82 -4.61
C ALA A 95 12.86 3.73 -5.28
N PRO A 96 12.57 5.01 -5.59
CA PRO A 96 11.65 5.84 -4.83
C PRO A 96 10.59 6.56 -5.67
N ALA A 97 9.31 6.37 -5.32
CA ALA A 97 8.30 7.43 -5.46
C ALA A 97 8.45 8.42 -4.30
N ALA A 98 9.58 9.14 -4.31
CA ALA A 98 9.85 10.29 -3.44
C ALA A 98 10.87 11.19 -4.15
N ALA A 99 10.54 11.61 -5.37
CA ALA A 99 11.27 12.62 -6.13
C ALA A 99 10.27 13.39 -7.00
N ALA A 100 9.33 14.07 -6.36
CA ALA A 100 8.48 15.08 -7.00
C ALA A 100 8.05 16.13 -5.96
N ALA A 101 9.04 16.72 -5.31
CA ALA A 101 8.92 18.01 -4.65
C ALA A 101 10.11 18.87 -5.11
N ALA A 102 10.20 19.08 -6.41
CA ALA A 102 11.08 20.08 -7.00
C ALA A 102 10.30 20.76 -8.14
N SER A 103 10.27 22.09 -8.09
CA SER A 103 9.75 23.04 -9.08
C SER A 103 8.22 23.18 -9.06
N SER A 104 7.63 24.31 -8.67
CA SER A 104 7.89 25.63 -9.26
C SER A 104 7.28 26.75 -8.42
N THR A 105 8.10 27.68 -7.89
CA THR A 105 7.73 29.10 -7.72
C THR A 105 9.00 29.93 -7.89
N THR A 106 9.47 30.04 -9.13
CA THR A 106 10.34 31.14 -9.55
C THR A 106 9.50 32.03 -10.43
N GLN A 107 9.06 33.16 -9.87
CA GLN A 107 8.60 34.31 -10.64
C GLN A 107 9.75 34.80 -11.54
N PRO A 108 9.47 35.15 -12.80
CA PRO A 108 10.17 36.25 -13.44
C PRO A 108 9.26 37.47 -13.46
N ALA A 109 9.84 38.57 -13.00
CA ALA A 109 9.30 39.91 -13.09
C ALA A 109 8.91 40.23 -14.53
N ALA A 110 7.74 40.85 -14.69
CA ALA A 110 7.36 41.50 -15.92
C ALA A 110 8.31 42.70 -16.14
N GLU A 111 9.14 42.57 -17.17
CA GLU A 111 9.90 43.67 -17.76
C GLU A 111 8.95 44.73 -18.32
N THR A 112 9.12 45.95 -17.83
CA THR A 112 8.95 47.20 -18.56
C THR A 112 9.49 47.11 -19.99
N THR A 113 8.70 47.53 -21.00
CA THR A 113 9.10 48.44 -22.10
C THR A 113 7.94 48.60 -23.08
N LYS A 114 7.26 49.75 -23.05
CA LYS A 114 7.17 50.75 -24.15
C LYS A 114 5.98 51.69 -23.95
#